data_AF-A0A3D3I4E3-F1
#
_entry.id   AF-A0A3D3I4E3-F1
#
_cell.length_a   1.000
_cell.length_b   1.000
_cell.length_c   1.000
_cell.angle_alpha   90.00
_cell.angle_beta   90.00
_cell.angle_gamma   90.00
#
_symmetry.space_group_name_H-M   'P 1'
#
loop_
_entity.id
_entity.type
_entity.pdbx_description
1 polymer ?
#
loop_
_entity_poly.entity_id
_entity_poly.type
_entity_poly.pdbx_seq_one_letter_code
_entity_poly.pdbx_strand_id
1 'polypeptide(L)'
;MKRTQAGRGMIEMVVVAAVVLVGVIVYVNGGFPGLTGKAADKRKDGVGETVVGRSLAAGKDTKCQSNLKQVRMAIQIGTDPVEEVAPSSLKDLKLGADYEACPLGKEPYVYDPATGQVKCVHPGHENY
;
A
#
# COMPACT_ATOMS: atom_id res chain seq x y z
N MET A 1 59.03 -17.44 -21.08
CA MET A 1 58.06 -17.39 -19.97
C MET A 1 57.01 -16.31 -20.26
N LYS A 2 55.79 -16.67 -20.71
CA LYS A 2 54.63 -15.76 -20.86
C LYS A 2 53.37 -16.62 -21.06
N ARG A 3 52.84 -17.21 -19.98
CA ARG A 3 51.57 -17.99 -20.01
C ARG A 3 50.60 -17.62 -18.87
N THR A 4 50.87 -16.57 -18.11
CA THR A 4 50.04 -16.18 -16.95
C THR A 4 49.09 -15.01 -17.21
N GLN A 5 49.15 -14.35 -18.37
CA GLN A 5 48.24 -13.24 -18.70
C GLN A 5 46.85 -13.70 -19.19
N ALA A 6 46.77 -14.82 -19.93
CA ALA A 6 45.50 -15.28 -20.51
C ALA A 6 44.53 -15.86 -19.46
N GLY A 7 45.04 -16.59 -18.46
CA GLY A 7 44.20 -17.16 -17.39
C GLY A 7 43.66 -16.12 -16.41
N ARG A 8 44.41 -15.03 -16.17
CA ARG A 8 44.01 -13.98 -15.22
C ARG A 8 42.86 -13.13 -15.75
N GLY A 9 42.85 -12.82 -17.06
CA GLY A 9 41.77 -12.04 -17.69
C GLY A 9 40.42 -12.77 -17.73
N MET A 10 40.41 -14.09 -17.90
CA MET A 10 39.15 -14.86 -17.86
C MET A 10 38.56 -14.92 -16.45
N ILE A 11 39.41 -15.11 -15.43
CA ILE A 11 38.97 -15.13 -14.04
C ILE A 11 38.43 -13.75 -13.63
N GLU A 12 39.14 -12.69 -14.00
CA GLU A 12 38.73 -11.31 -13.70
C GLU A 12 37.37 -10.97 -14.33
N MET A 13 37.15 -11.34 -15.60
CA MET A 13 35.86 -11.15 -16.26
C MET A 13 34.72 -11.92 -15.58
N VAL A 14 34.96 -13.16 -15.15
CA VAL A 14 33.94 -13.96 -14.44
C VAL A 14 33.61 -13.35 -13.08
N VAL A 15 34.61 -12.86 -12.34
CA VAL A 15 34.40 -12.22 -11.04
C VAL A 15 33.62 -10.91 -11.20
N VAL A 16 33.97 -10.06 -12.16
CA VAL A 16 33.24 -8.82 -12.44
C VAL A 16 31.81 -9.13 -12.86
N ALA A 17 31.61 -10.08 -13.78
CA ALA A 17 30.28 -10.49 -14.19
C ALA A 17 29.46 -11.00 -13.00
N ALA A 18 30.04 -11.84 -12.12
CA ALA A 18 29.35 -12.36 -10.94
C ALA A 18 28.96 -11.24 -9.95
N VAL A 19 29.85 -10.27 -9.70
CA VAL A 19 29.55 -9.14 -8.80
C VAL A 19 28.45 -8.26 -9.38
N VAL A 20 28.48 -7.97 -10.68
CA VAL A 20 27.41 -7.21 -11.35
C VAL A 20 26.09 -7.97 -11.28
N LEU A 21 26.10 -9.28 -11.54
CA LEU A 21 24.89 -10.12 -11.53
C LEU A 21 24.27 -10.20 -10.13
N VAL A 22 25.10 -10.37 -9.08
CA VAL A 22 24.65 -10.29 -7.68
C VAL A 22 24.10 -8.91 -7.36
N GLY A 23 24.77 -7.83 -7.80
CA GLY A 23 24.29 -6.47 -7.62
C GLY A 23 22.92 -6.22 -8.26
N VAL A 24 22.70 -6.72 -9.47
CA VAL A 24 21.40 -6.65 -10.18
C VAL A 24 20.33 -7.45 -9.43
N ILE A 25 20.65 -8.67 -8.98
CA ILE A 25 19.72 -9.51 -8.22
C ILE A 25 19.31 -8.82 -6.91
N VAL A 26 20.26 -8.24 -6.18
CA VAL A 26 19.98 -7.51 -4.93
C VAL A 26 19.13 -6.27 -5.19
N TYR A 27 19.43 -5.52 -6.25
CA TYR A 27 18.68 -4.33 -6.62
C TYR A 27 17.24 -4.65 -7.02
N VAL A 28 17.03 -5.68 -7.85
CA VAL A 28 15.70 -6.10 -8.33
C VAL A 28 14.87 -6.72 -7.19
N ASN A 29 15.49 -7.52 -6.32
CA ASN A 29 14.78 -8.19 -5.23
C ASN A 29 14.67 -7.36 -3.94
N GLY A 30 15.18 -6.11 -3.92
CA GLY A 30 15.11 -5.23 -2.76
C GLY A 30 15.95 -5.70 -1.56
N GLY A 31 16.99 -6.49 -1.78
CA GLY A 31 17.83 -7.05 -0.73
C GLY A 31 18.51 -8.37 -1.12
N PHE A 32 19.38 -8.88 -0.25
CA PHE A 32 20.10 -10.14 -0.49
C PHE A 32 19.14 -11.33 -0.38
N PRO A 33 19.00 -12.17 -1.43
CA PRO A 33 18.09 -13.30 -1.40
C PRO A 33 18.48 -14.27 -0.28
N GLY A 34 17.61 -14.44 0.71
CA GLY A 34 17.80 -15.30 1.88
C GLY A 34 18.15 -14.58 3.21
N LEU A 35 18.61 -13.33 3.17
CA LEU A 35 18.91 -12.54 4.38
C LEU A 35 17.86 -11.45 4.67
N THR A 36 17.27 -10.87 3.63
CA THR A 36 16.12 -9.97 3.77
C THR A 36 14.84 -10.81 3.67
N GLY A 37 14.09 -10.81 4.78
CA GLY A 37 13.01 -11.75 5.07
C GLY A 37 11.96 -11.91 3.97
N LYS A 38 11.35 -13.11 4.00
CA LYS A 38 10.14 -13.57 3.30
C LYS A 38 9.64 -12.60 2.23
N ALA A 39 9.68 -13.06 0.97
CA ALA A 39 8.92 -12.49 -0.14
C ALA A 39 7.62 -11.89 0.40
N ALA A 40 7.57 -10.56 0.47
CA ALA A 40 6.52 -9.88 1.21
C ALA A 40 5.18 -10.36 0.68
N ASP A 41 4.31 -10.79 1.60
CA ASP A 41 2.98 -11.30 1.29
C ASP A 41 2.35 -10.41 0.22
N LYS A 42 1.99 -11.03 -0.92
CA LYS A 42 1.29 -10.32 -1.98
C LYS A 42 0.04 -9.71 -1.34
N ARG A 43 -0.10 -8.39 -1.45
CA ARG A 43 -1.29 -7.70 -0.93
C ARG A 43 -2.53 -8.33 -1.54
N LYS A 44 -3.63 -8.37 -0.77
CA LYS A 44 -4.90 -8.95 -1.23
C LYS A 44 -5.46 -8.28 -2.48
N ASP A 45 -5.11 -7.01 -2.69
CA ASP A 45 -5.50 -6.20 -3.85
C ASP A 45 -4.55 -6.34 -5.06
N GLY A 46 -3.41 -7.04 -4.90
CA GLY A 46 -2.39 -7.20 -5.95
C GLY A 46 -1.65 -5.91 -6.33
N VAL A 47 -1.83 -4.80 -5.59
CA VAL A 47 -1.23 -3.50 -5.95
C VAL A 47 0.20 -3.38 -5.42
N GLY A 48 1.11 -2.77 -6.19
CA GLY A 48 2.46 -2.44 -5.70
C GLY A 48 3.45 -3.60 -5.77
N GLU A 49 3.55 -4.24 -6.94
CA GLU A 49 4.53 -5.31 -7.19
C GLU A 49 5.99 -4.82 -7.15
N THR A 50 6.23 -3.53 -7.37
CA THR A 50 7.56 -2.89 -7.21
C THR A 50 7.73 -2.24 -5.84
N VAL A 51 8.97 -2.07 -5.38
CA VAL A 51 9.27 -1.39 -4.09
C VAL A 51 8.63 -0.01 -4.02
N VAL A 52 8.76 0.79 -5.08
CA VAL A 52 8.14 2.12 -5.16
C VAL A 52 6.62 2.02 -5.18
N GLY A 53 6.05 1.09 -5.95
CA GLY A 53 4.62 0.87 -6.01
C GLY A 53 4.02 0.49 -4.66
N ARG A 54 4.74 -0.32 -3.86
CA ARG A 54 4.34 -0.69 -2.51
C ARG A 54 4.33 0.49 -1.55
N SER A 55 5.36 1.34 -1.57
CA SER A 55 5.40 2.53 -0.72
C SER A 55 4.25 3.50 -1.05
N LEU A 56 3.93 3.67 -2.33
CA LEU A 56 2.78 4.47 -2.76
C LEU A 56 1.44 3.84 -2.33
N ALA A 57 1.29 2.53 -2.46
CA ALA A 57 0.11 1.81 -2.00
C ALA A 57 -0.07 1.95 -0.47
N ALA A 58 0.99 1.76 0.31
CA ALA A 58 0.98 1.96 1.76
C ALA A 58 0.63 3.40 2.17
N GLY A 59 1.06 4.39 1.40
CA GLY A 59 0.64 5.78 1.59
C GLY A 59 -0.86 5.97 1.37
N LYS A 60 -1.41 5.32 0.33
CA LYS A 60 -2.86 5.33 0.06
C LYS A 60 -3.66 4.56 1.11
N ASP A 61 -3.14 3.47 1.68
CA ASP A 61 -3.78 2.75 2.79
C ASP A 61 -3.94 3.67 4.01
N THR A 62 -2.83 4.34 4.38
CA THR A 62 -2.81 5.31 5.48
C THR A 62 -3.83 6.44 5.23
N LYS A 63 -3.92 6.93 3.99
CA LYS A 63 -4.94 7.93 3.61
C LYS A 63 -6.35 7.36 3.74
N CYS A 64 -6.61 6.13 3.30
CA CYS A 64 -7.92 5.48 3.43
C CYS A 64 -8.34 5.38 4.91
N GLN A 65 -7.43 4.92 5.77
CA GLN A 65 -7.68 4.79 7.20
C GLN A 65 -7.93 6.15 7.86
N SER A 66 -7.14 7.16 7.50
CA SER A 66 -7.33 8.53 8.01
C SER A 66 -8.67 9.12 7.56
N ASN A 67 -9.03 8.96 6.28
CA ASN A 67 -10.29 9.43 5.73
C ASN A 67 -11.48 8.75 6.45
N LEU A 68 -11.46 7.43 6.63
CA LEU A 68 -12.51 6.71 7.36
C LEU A 68 -12.66 7.20 8.81
N LYS A 69 -11.54 7.43 9.51
CA LYS A 69 -11.59 8.00 10.88
C LYS A 69 -12.21 9.39 10.89
N GLN A 70 -11.85 10.25 9.94
CA GLN A 70 -12.42 11.59 9.82
C GLN A 70 -13.91 11.55 9.50
N VAL A 71 -14.34 10.65 8.60
CA VAL A 71 -15.75 10.45 8.28
C VAL A 71 -16.51 9.97 9.52
N ARG A 72 -15.98 9.02 10.30
CA ARG A 72 -16.61 8.55 11.55
C ARG A 72 -16.77 9.66 12.58
N MET A 73 -15.74 10.47 12.78
CA MET A 73 -15.84 11.63 13.67
C MET A 73 -16.88 12.64 13.18
N ALA A 74 -16.93 12.89 11.87
CA ALA A 74 -17.91 13.80 11.30
C ALA A 74 -19.34 13.26 11.42
N ILE A 75 -19.56 11.95 11.25
CA ILE A 75 -20.84 11.30 11.51
C ILE A 75 -21.22 11.55 12.97
N GLN A 76 -20.32 11.26 13.92
CA GLN A 76 -20.59 11.44 15.34
C GLN A 76 -20.91 12.90 15.72
N ILE A 77 -20.27 13.88 15.08
CA ILE A 77 -20.55 15.31 15.27
C ILE A 77 -21.89 15.71 14.62
N GLY A 78 -22.21 15.11 13.47
CA GLY A 78 -23.45 15.35 12.74
C GLY A 78 -24.66 14.61 13.29
N THR A 79 -24.46 13.62 14.16
CA THR A 79 -25.53 12.92 14.87
C THR A 79 -26.16 13.85 15.90
N ASP A 80 -27.49 13.94 15.87
CA ASP A 80 -28.23 14.69 16.87
C ASP A 80 -28.04 14.06 18.26
N PRO A 81 -27.54 14.80 19.27
CA PRO A 81 -27.28 14.23 20.60
C PRO A 81 -28.54 13.90 21.41
N VAL A 82 -29.72 14.38 20.99
CA VAL A 82 -31.00 14.17 21.68
C VAL A 82 -31.80 13.06 21.02
N GLU A 83 -31.87 13.07 19.69
CA GLU A 83 -32.67 12.09 18.92
C GLU A 83 -31.83 10.89 18.42
N GLU A 84 -30.50 10.93 18.60
CA GLU A 84 -29.53 9.94 18.08
C GLU A 84 -29.64 9.68 16.56
N VAL A 85 -30.18 10.64 15.82
CA VAL A 85 -30.38 10.54 14.38
C VAL A 85 -29.06 10.82 13.67
N ALA A 86 -28.50 9.79 13.04
CA ALA A 86 -27.32 9.91 12.20
C ALA A 86 -27.66 10.61 10.85
N PRO A 87 -26.68 11.25 10.19
CA PRO A 87 -26.86 11.85 8.87
C PRO A 87 -27.42 10.85 7.85
N SER A 88 -28.24 11.31 6.91
CA SER A 88 -28.84 10.43 5.90
C SER A 88 -27.82 9.93 4.87
N SER A 89 -26.79 10.72 4.60
CA SER A 89 -25.73 10.40 3.66
C SER A 89 -24.40 11.02 4.04
N LEU A 90 -23.30 10.46 3.51
CA LEU A 90 -21.96 11.05 3.68
C LEU A 90 -21.84 12.44 3.03
N LYS A 91 -22.68 12.77 2.05
CA LYS A 91 -22.69 14.07 1.37
C LYS A 91 -23.17 15.19 2.29
N ASP A 92 -24.04 14.86 3.24
CA ASP A 92 -24.59 15.82 4.20
C ASP A 92 -23.49 16.37 5.13
N LEU A 93 -22.41 15.61 5.32
CA LEU A 93 -21.25 15.98 6.14
C LEU A 93 -20.34 17.01 5.47
N LYS A 94 -20.50 17.28 4.16
CA LYS A 94 -19.73 18.27 3.39
C LYS A 94 -18.19 18.17 3.53
N LEU A 95 -17.67 16.95 3.72
CA LEU A 95 -16.22 16.69 3.86
C LEU A 95 -15.47 16.82 2.53
N GLY A 96 -16.17 16.64 1.40
CA GLY A 96 -15.62 16.67 0.05
C GLY A 96 -15.42 15.28 -0.56
N ALA A 97 -15.23 15.24 -1.88
CA ALA A 97 -15.24 14.01 -2.67
C ALA A 97 -14.15 12.98 -2.26
N ASP A 98 -13.03 13.46 -1.72
CA ASP A 98 -11.93 12.60 -1.25
C ASP A 98 -12.32 11.71 -0.05
N TYR A 99 -13.41 12.03 0.65
CA TYR A 99 -13.91 11.30 1.81
C TYR A 99 -15.09 10.37 1.48
N GLU A 100 -15.55 10.36 0.23
CA GLU A 100 -16.65 9.51 -0.23
C GLU A 100 -16.15 8.18 -0.82
N ALA A 101 -14.85 8.06 -1.13
CA ALA A 101 -14.30 6.90 -1.81
C ALA A 101 -12.89 6.51 -1.32
N CYS A 102 -12.56 5.24 -1.52
CA CYS A 102 -11.24 4.68 -1.26
C CYS A 102 -10.19 5.32 -2.19
N PRO A 103 -9.08 5.88 -1.68
CA PRO A 103 -8.03 6.48 -2.53
C PRO A 103 -7.28 5.46 -3.38
N LEU A 104 -7.39 4.17 -3.06
CA LEU A 104 -6.68 3.06 -3.69
C LEU A 104 -7.51 2.45 -4.82
N GLY A 105 -8.66 1.86 -4.49
CA GLY A 105 -9.58 1.22 -5.45
C GLY A 105 -10.62 2.15 -6.08
N LYS A 106 -10.77 3.39 -5.57
CA LYS A 106 -11.82 4.35 -6.00
C LYS A 106 -13.26 3.89 -5.75
N GLU A 107 -13.44 2.78 -5.06
CA GLU A 107 -14.75 2.29 -4.64
C GLU A 107 -15.35 3.24 -3.58
N PRO A 108 -16.65 3.57 -3.67
CA PRO A 108 -17.30 4.40 -2.68
C PRO A 108 -17.36 3.70 -1.33
N TYR A 109 -17.26 4.46 -0.24
CA TYR A 109 -17.48 3.92 1.10
C TYR A 109 -18.94 3.54 1.30
N VAL A 110 -19.15 2.42 1.99
CA VAL A 110 -20.48 1.94 2.35
C VAL A 110 -20.83 2.56 3.70
N TYR A 111 -21.87 3.40 3.69
CA TYR A 111 -22.42 4.04 4.87
C TYR A 111 -23.80 3.46 5.17
N ASP A 112 -24.03 3.11 6.42
CA ASP A 112 -25.31 2.68 6.93
C ASP A 112 -25.94 3.79 7.79
N PRO A 113 -27.00 4.47 7.32
CA PRO A 113 -27.65 5.55 8.05
C PRO A 113 -28.41 5.05 9.30
N ALA A 114 -28.77 3.77 9.38
CA ALA A 114 -29.47 3.22 10.54
C ALA A 114 -28.52 3.02 11.74
N THR A 115 -27.25 2.72 11.48
CA THR A 115 -26.23 2.47 12.52
C THR A 115 -25.17 3.56 12.63
N GLY A 116 -25.12 4.50 11.68
CA GLY A 116 -24.06 5.50 11.58
C GLY A 116 -22.69 4.91 11.23
N GLN A 117 -22.61 3.65 10.79
CA GLN A 117 -21.34 2.99 10.49
C GLN A 117 -20.89 3.26 9.06
N VAL A 118 -19.59 3.46 8.88
CA VAL A 118 -18.95 3.57 7.56
C VAL A 118 -17.82 2.55 7.43
N LYS A 119 -17.78 1.87 6.28
CA LYS A 119 -16.81 0.83 5.95
C LYS A 119 -16.28 0.98 4.52
N CYS A 120 -15.05 0.55 4.32
CA CYS A 120 -14.45 0.45 2.99
C CYS A 120 -14.57 -0.98 2.48
N VAL A 121 -15.03 -1.16 1.23
CA VAL A 121 -15.17 -2.48 0.58
C VAL A 121 -13.90 -2.96 -0.09
N HIS A 122 -12.84 -2.12 -0.09
CA HIS A 122 -11.60 -2.44 -0.76
C HIS A 122 -10.94 -3.67 -0.13
N PRO A 123 -10.46 -4.64 -0.93
CA PRO A 123 -9.82 -5.85 -0.41
C PRO A 123 -8.66 -5.53 0.55
N GLY A 124 -8.79 -5.98 1.80
CA GLY A 124 -7.81 -5.71 2.85
C GLY A 124 -8.07 -4.47 3.71
N HIS A 125 -9.07 -3.63 3.38
CA HIS A 125 -9.49 -2.46 4.16
C HIS A 125 -10.82 -2.67 4.91
N GLU A 126 -11.36 -3.89 4.87
CA GLU A 126 -12.65 -4.24 5.47
C GLU A 126 -12.75 -3.93 6.98
N ASN A 127 -11.60 -3.88 7.67
CA ASN A 127 -11.49 -3.68 9.13
C ASN A 127 -10.92 -2.31 9.53
N TYR A 128 -10.68 -1.41 8.57
CA TYR A 128 -10.11 -0.08 8.88
C TYR A 128 -11.08 0.82 9.63
#